data_AF-A0A7Y2HAX6-F1
#
_entry.id   AF-A0A7Y2HAX6-F1
#
_cell.length_a   1.000
_cell.length_b   1.000
_cell.length_c   1.000
_cell.angle_alpha   90.00
_cell.angle_beta   90.00
_cell.angle_gamma   90.00
#
_symmetry.space_group_name_H-M   'P 1'
#
loop_
_entity.id
_entity.type
_entity.pdbx_description
1 polymer ?
#
loop_
_entity_poly.entity_id
_entity_poly.type
_entity_poly.pdbx_seq_one_letter_code
_entity_poly.pdbx_strand_id
1 'polypeptide(L)'
;MHKRIILFLLLGLINTCCLAQKVSDQHLYNIIVEKPEDDSTHIHFEIVIEDSENEEGGTFRTDSIDEFIQSLLQDVSSLPDEKNNILIYIHGMFGSNRWTYNHVLGMLYKAFIHPEVSDISRILSVKWPGNNVEYKDNKARVPLIADELNKILLEIVRQVQLVDIFNPFFSTEFDLIAHSLGNE
;
A
#
# COMPACT_ATOMS: atom_id res chain seq x y z
N MET A 1 -45.10 -26.98 -11.97
CA MET A 1 -44.54 -25.83 -11.22
C MET A 1 -43.26 -26.16 -10.47
N HIS A 2 -43.09 -27.35 -9.88
CA HIS A 2 -41.92 -27.69 -9.07
C HIS A 2 -40.57 -27.82 -9.82
N LYS A 3 -40.56 -28.11 -11.13
CA LYS A 3 -39.32 -28.24 -11.90
C LYS A 3 -38.57 -26.91 -12.15
N ARG A 4 -39.24 -25.75 -12.03
CA ARG A 4 -38.61 -24.43 -12.19
C ARG A 4 -37.92 -23.92 -10.93
N ILE A 5 -38.38 -24.34 -9.75
CA ILE A 5 -37.83 -23.93 -8.46
C ILE A 5 -36.47 -24.61 -8.21
N ILE A 6 -36.33 -25.87 -8.63
CA ILE A 6 -35.07 -26.63 -8.51
C ILE A 6 -33.96 -26.00 -9.39
N LEU A 7 -34.31 -25.46 -10.55
CA LEU A 7 -33.33 -24.80 -11.45
C LEU A 7 -32.81 -23.48 -10.86
N PHE A 8 -33.65 -22.71 -10.17
CA PHE A 8 -33.24 -21.48 -9.49
C PHE A 8 -32.38 -21.76 -8.24
N LEU A 9 -32.66 -22.85 -7.51
CA LEU A 9 -31.81 -23.28 -6.39
C LEU A 9 -30.45 -23.82 -6.87
N LEU A 10 -30.40 -24.52 -8.02
CA LEU A 10 -29.12 -24.95 -8.61
C LEU A 10 -28.28 -23.78 -9.13
N LEU A 11 -28.90 -22.77 -9.73
CA LEU A 11 -28.21 -21.55 -10.19
C LEU A 11 -27.71 -20.69 -9.01
N GLY A 12 -28.44 -20.66 -7.89
CA GLY A 12 -27.98 -20.01 -6.66
C GLY A 12 -26.76 -20.69 -6.02
N LEU A 13 -26.66 -22.02 -6.12
CA LEU A 13 -25.52 -22.79 -5.60
C LEU A 13 -24.27 -22.73 -6.48
N ILE A 14 -24.40 -22.45 -7.78
CA ILE A 14 -23.25 -22.31 -8.69
C ILE A 14 -22.53 -20.97 -8.50
N ASN A 15 -23.20 -19.93 -8.01
CA ASN A 15 -22.55 -18.66 -7.64
C ASN A 15 -21.77 -18.71 -6.31
N THR A 16 -21.92 -19.79 -5.54
CA THR A 16 -21.12 -20.04 -4.33
C THR A 16 -20.02 -21.07 -4.52
N CYS A 17 -19.86 -21.62 -5.73
CA CYS A 17 -18.71 -22.43 -6.09
C CYS A 17 -17.51 -21.53 -6.39
N CYS A 18 -16.77 -21.18 -5.35
CA CYS A 18 -15.32 -21.09 -5.35
C CYS A 18 -14.69 -20.60 -6.67
N LEU A 19 -14.97 -19.35 -7.05
CA LEU A 19 -13.86 -18.53 -7.51
C LEU A 19 -13.06 -18.18 -6.27
N ALA A 20 -12.27 -19.15 -5.80
CA ALA A 20 -10.99 -18.85 -5.17
C ALA A 20 -10.16 -18.19 -6.27
N GLN A 21 -10.49 -16.94 -6.56
CA GLN A 21 -9.66 -16.06 -7.33
C GLN A 21 -8.43 -15.93 -6.44
N LYS A 22 -7.38 -16.67 -6.81
CA LYS A 22 -6.09 -16.60 -6.15
C LYS A 22 -5.71 -15.13 -6.22
N VAL A 23 -5.82 -14.45 -5.09
CA VAL A 23 -5.48 -13.04 -4.97
C VAL A 23 -4.04 -12.95 -5.46
N SER A 24 -3.79 -12.09 -6.45
CA SER A 24 -2.44 -11.77 -6.86
C SER A 24 -1.77 -11.13 -5.65
N ASP A 25 -0.94 -11.91 -4.93
CA ASP A 25 -0.74 -11.74 -3.49
C ASP A 25 0.06 -10.49 -3.08
N GLN A 26 0.64 -9.73 -4.02
CA GLN A 26 1.58 -8.66 -3.68
C GLN A 26 1.30 -7.38 -4.47
N HIS A 27 0.41 -6.55 -3.92
CA HIS A 27 0.34 -5.14 -4.28
C HIS A 27 1.18 -4.33 -3.30
N LEU A 28 2.06 -3.48 -3.84
CA LEU A 28 2.87 -2.54 -3.06
C LEU A 28 2.52 -1.11 -3.46
N TYR A 29 2.10 -0.34 -2.48
CA TYR A 29 1.73 1.06 -2.62
C TYR A 29 2.90 1.92 -2.17
N ASN A 30 3.38 2.82 -3.04
CA ASN A 30 4.52 3.65 -2.73
C ASN A 30 4.21 5.14 -2.93
N ILE A 31 4.57 5.94 -1.93
CA ILE A 31 4.68 7.39 -2.02
C ILE A 31 6.14 7.69 -2.37
N ILE A 32 6.39 8.24 -3.54
CA ILE A 32 7.74 8.55 -4.01
C ILE A 32 7.98 10.04 -3.86
N VAL A 33 8.92 10.38 -3.00
CA VAL A 33 9.43 11.72 -2.81
C VAL A 33 10.69 11.86 -3.66
N GLU A 34 10.65 12.77 -4.61
CA GLU A 34 11.78 13.20 -5.42
C GLU A 34 12.14 14.63 -5.02
N LYS A 35 13.44 14.88 -4.83
CA LYS A 35 13.96 16.22 -4.67
C LYS A 35 14.90 16.53 -5.83
N PRO A 36 14.39 17.06 -6.95
CA PRO A 36 15.23 17.58 -8.02
C PRO A 36 16.20 18.67 -7.53
N GLU A 37 17.17 19.00 -8.37
CA GLU A 37 18.24 19.98 -8.11
C GLU A 37 17.72 21.42 -7.87
N ASP A 38 16.45 21.71 -8.15
CA ASP A 38 15.84 23.04 -8.06
C ASP A 38 15.17 23.35 -6.71
N ASP A 39 15.50 22.58 -5.67
CA ASP A 39 14.94 22.67 -4.32
C ASP A 39 13.43 22.44 -4.19
N SER A 40 12.73 22.10 -5.28
CA SER A 40 11.33 21.70 -5.22
C SER A 40 11.21 20.25 -4.73
N THR A 41 10.12 19.95 -4.00
CA THR A 41 9.77 18.58 -3.62
C THR A 41 8.67 18.10 -4.56
N HIS A 42 8.93 17.03 -5.30
CA HIS A 42 7.94 16.36 -6.13
C HIS A 42 7.52 15.07 -5.46
N ILE A 43 6.22 14.89 -5.28
CA ILE A 43 5.64 13.66 -4.76
C ILE A 43 4.79 13.06 -5.86
N HIS A 44 5.02 11.79 -6.15
CA HIS A 44 4.18 10.98 -7.02
C HIS A 44 3.94 9.62 -6.40
N PHE A 45 2.97 8.88 -6.92
CA PHE A 45 2.53 7.62 -6.36
C PHE A 45 2.79 6.48 -7.34
N GLU A 46 3.25 5.34 -6.83
CA GLU A 46 3.47 4.12 -7.60
C GLU A 46 2.73 2.95 -6.96
N ILE A 47 1.97 2.22 -7.78
CA ILE A 47 1.34 0.95 -7.43
C ILE A 47 2.05 -0.15 -8.21
N VAL A 48 2.69 -1.06 -7.50
CA VAL A 48 3.37 -2.22 -8.08
C VAL A 48 2.49 -3.43 -7.85
N ILE A 49 2.10 -4.10 -8.94
CA ILE A 49 1.30 -5.32 -8.91
C ILE A 49 2.20 -6.44 -9.40
N GLU A 50 2.54 -7.37 -8.51
CA GLU A 50 3.25 -8.59 -8.88
C GLU A 50 2.22 -9.72 -9.08
N ASP A 51 2.08 -10.20 -10.32
CA ASP A 51 1.31 -11.42 -10.61
C ASP A 51 2.21 -12.64 -10.40
N SER A 52 1.77 -13.54 -9.52
CA SER A 52 2.50 -14.76 -9.17
C SER A 52 2.44 -15.85 -10.25
N GLU A 53 1.54 -15.71 -11.23
CA GLU A 53 1.30 -16.75 -12.24
C GLU A 53 1.78 -16.40 -13.66
N ASN A 54 1.75 -15.12 -14.03
CA ASN A 54 2.31 -14.64 -15.28
C ASN A 54 3.31 -13.53 -14.94
N GLU A 55 4.53 -13.57 -15.47
CA GLU A 55 5.57 -12.54 -15.26
C GLU A 55 5.18 -11.12 -15.75
N GLU A 56 3.92 -10.89 -16.12
CA GLU A 56 3.31 -9.61 -16.48
C GLU A 56 2.87 -8.82 -15.23
N GLY A 57 3.80 -8.64 -14.28
CA GLY A 57 3.63 -7.63 -13.25
C GLY A 57 3.60 -6.22 -13.88
N GLY A 58 2.83 -5.31 -13.27
CA GLY A 58 2.65 -3.94 -13.76
C GLY A 58 3.09 -2.90 -12.74
N THR A 59 3.57 -1.74 -13.21
CA THR A 59 3.72 -0.54 -12.37
C THR A 59 2.80 0.54 -12.91
N PHE A 60 1.87 0.98 -12.09
CA PHE A 60 1.03 2.13 -12.36
C PHE A 60 1.58 3.34 -11.60
N ARG A 61 1.73 4.48 -12.29
CA ARG A 61 2.20 5.73 -11.71
C ARG A 61 1.13 6.82 -11.89
N THR A 62 0.86 7.56 -10.83
CA THR A 62 -0.06 8.70 -10.84
C THR A 62 0.48 9.83 -9.96
N ASP A 63 0.13 11.07 -10.31
CA ASP A 63 0.37 12.25 -9.46
C ASP A 63 -0.89 12.61 -8.65
N SER A 64 -2.00 11.88 -8.86
CA SER A 64 -3.27 12.09 -8.16
C SER A 64 -3.36 11.24 -6.89
N ILE A 65 -3.43 11.92 -5.74
CA ILE A 65 -3.66 11.27 -4.45
C ILE A 65 -5.01 10.53 -4.41
N ASP A 66 -6.04 11.06 -5.08
CA ASP A 66 -7.38 10.48 -5.09
C ASP A 66 -7.39 9.16 -5.87
N GLU A 67 -6.73 9.09 -7.04
CA GLU A 67 -6.62 7.85 -7.82
C GLU A 67 -5.82 6.77 -7.07
N PHE A 68 -4.77 7.21 -6.36
CA PHE A 68 -3.97 6.33 -5.53
C PHE A 68 -4.77 5.75 -4.36
N ILE A 69 -5.50 6.57 -3.62
CA ILE A 69 -6.35 6.15 -2.49
C ILE A 69 -7.50 5.28 -2.99
N GLN A 70 -8.15 5.64 -4.10
CA GLN A 70 -9.21 4.82 -4.68
C GLN A 70 -8.70 3.42 -5.01
N SER A 71 -7.52 3.32 -5.62
CA SER A 71 -6.90 2.04 -5.97
C SER A 71 -6.51 1.24 -4.73
N LEU A 72 -6.05 1.91 -3.67
CA LEU A 72 -5.73 1.29 -2.38
C LEU A 72 -6.97 0.73 -1.69
N LEU A 73 -8.02 1.54 -1.55
CA LEU A 73 -9.25 1.12 -0.87
C LEU A 73 -10.01 0.06 -1.65
N GLN A 74 -10.04 0.14 -2.99
CA GLN A 74 -10.62 -0.91 -3.81
C GLN A 74 -9.92 -2.26 -3.57
N ASP A 75 -8.60 -2.25 -3.52
CA ASP A 75 -7.80 -3.43 -3.26
C ASP A 75 -8.02 -3.98 -1.85
N VAL A 76 -7.93 -3.15 -0.80
CA VAL A 76 -8.17 -3.59 0.58
C VAL A 76 -9.60 -4.13 0.75
N SER A 77 -10.60 -3.50 0.12
CA SER A 77 -12.00 -3.97 0.18
C SER A 77 -12.26 -5.32 -0.51
N SER A 78 -11.30 -5.80 -1.32
CA SER A 78 -11.39 -7.10 -2.00
C SER A 78 -10.79 -8.25 -1.18
N LEU A 79 -10.13 -7.92 -0.07
CA LEU A 79 -9.52 -8.88 0.86
C LEU A 79 -10.53 -9.35 1.92
N PRO A 80 -10.23 -10.42 2.66
CA PRO A 80 -11.05 -10.82 3.81
C PRO A 80 -11.26 -9.66 4.79
N ASP A 81 -12.44 -9.58 5.40
CA ASP A 81 -12.83 -8.48 6.31
C ASP A 81 -11.85 -8.31 7.49
N GLU A 82 -11.17 -9.39 7.89
CA GLU A 82 -10.16 -9.37 8.94
C GLU A 82 -8.81 -8.77 8.50
N LYS A 83 -8.59 -8.55 7.20
CA LYS A 83 -7.38 -7.97 6.60
C LYS A 83 -7.67 -6.59 6.01
N ASN A 84 -7.90 -5.64 6.89
CA ASN A 84 -8.32 -4.28 6.57
C ASN A 84 -7.31 -3.21 6.99
N ASN A 85 -6.26 -3.55 7.74
CA ASN A 85 -5.29 -2.57 8.24
C ASN A 85 -4.15 -2.31 7.26
N ILE A 86 -3.59 -1.10 7.26
CA ILE A 86 -2.52 -0.67 6.36
C ILE A 86 -1.27 -0.35 7.17
N LEU A 87 -0.16 -0.99 6.83
CA LEU A 87 1.13 -0.68 7.44
C LEU A 87 1.85 0.41 6.63
N ILE A 88 1.98 1.59 7.22
CA ILE A 88 2.85 2.65 6.71
C ILE A 88 4.30 2.31 7.05
N TYR A 89 5.15 2.26 6.04
CA TYR A 89 6.59 2.05 6.21
C TYR A 89 7.38 3.25 5.69
N ILE A 90 8.05 3.97 6.59
CA ILE A 90 8.94 5.08 6.23
C ILE A 90 10.39 4.59 6.35
N HIS A 91 11.06 4.48 5.21
CA HIS A 91 12.41 3.92 5.20
C HIS A 91 13.48 4.89 5.71
N GLY A 92 14.58 4.30 6.21
CA GLY A 92 15.80 5.01 6.58
C GLY A 92 16.78 5.17 5.43
N MET A 93 18.06 5.39 5.72
CA MET A 93 19.08 5.42 4.65
C MET A 93 19.34 4.01 4.10
N PHE A 94 19.24 3.86 2.77
CA PHE A 94 19.62 2.64 2.06
C PHE A 94 20.78 2.82 1.07
N GLY A 95 21.39 4.00 1.00
CA GLY A 95 22.61 4.24 0.22
C GLY A 95 22.49 3.89 -1.27
N SER A 96 21.33 4.14 -1.87
CA SER A 96 20.96 3.80 -3.26
C SER A 96 20.80 2.30 -3.53
N ASN A 97 20.85 1.47 -2.51
CA ASN A 97 20.74 0.02 -2.68
C ASN A 97 19.27 -0.42 -2.77
N ARG A 98 18.75 -0.46 -4.01
CA ARG A 98 17.41 -0.97 -4.33
C ARG A 98 17.18 -2.38 -3.78
N TRP A 99 18.20 -3.24 -3.79
CA TRP A 99 18.09 -4.60 -3.29
C TRP A 99 17.83 -4.62 -1.78
N THR A 100 18.51 -3.78 -1.00
CA THR A 100 18.27 -3.69 0.45
C THR A 100 16.87 -3.20 0.76
N TYR A 101 16.38 -2.18 0.04
CA TYR A 101 15.01 -1.70 0.21
C TYR A 101 13.98 -2.80 -0.08
N ASN A 102 14.12 -3.49 -1.23
CA ASN A 102 13.24 -4.59 -1.59
C ASN A 102 13.33 -5.78 -0.61
N HIS A 103 14.53 -6.08 -0.10
CA HIS A 103 14.74 -7.12 0.90
C HIS A 103 13.98 -6.81 2.19
N VAL A 104 14.06 -5.57 2.68
CA VAL A 104 13.33 -5.15 3.87
C VAL A 104 11.82 -5.22 3.64
N LEU A 105 11.32 -4.76 2.49
CA LEU A 105 9.90 -4.90 2.16
C LEU A 105 9.46 -6.37 2.13
N GLY A 106 10.27 -7.27 1.54
CA GLY A 106 9.98 -8.70 1.54
C GLY A 106 9.99 -9.31 2.95
N MET A 107 10.82 -8.80 3.87
CA MET A 107 10.78 -9.18 5.28
C MET A 107 9.51 -8.69 5.97
N LEU A 108 9.13 -7.42 5.75
CA LEU A 108 7.90 -6.84 6.31
C LEU A 108 6.67 -7.57 5.80
N TYR A 109 6.60 -7.87 4.49
CA TYR A 109 5.52 -8.65 3.90
C TYR A 109 5.38 -10.01 4.59
N LYS A 110 6.48 -10.75 4.77
CA LYS A 110 6.46 -12.06 5.43
C LYS A 110 6.06 -11.99 6.91
N ALA A 111 6.41 -10.89 7.59
CA ALA A 111 6.14 -10.72 9.01
C ALA A 111 4.72 -10.21 9.29
N PHE A 112 4.20 -9.33 8.44
CA PHE A 112 2.95 -8.59 8.69
C PHE A 112 1.83 -8.90 7.70
N ILE A 113 2.09 -9.23 6.43
CA ILE A 113 0.99 -9.49 5.47
C ILE A 113 0.73 -10.99 5.32
N HIS A 114 1.78 -11.79 5.15
CA HIS A 114 1.68 -13.22 4.88
C HIS A 114 0.97 -14.03 5.99
N PRO A 115 1.17 -13.77 7.30
CA PRO A 115 0.49 -14.55 8.33
C PRO A 115 -1.03 -14.47 8.21
N GLU A 116 -1.71 -15.60 8.35
CA GLU A 116 -3.19 -15.66 8.30
C GLU A 116 -3.84 -14.88 9.45
N VAL A 117 -3.18 -14.82 10.61
CA VAL A 117 -3.66 -14.15 11.82
C VAL A 117 -3.41 -12.64 11.83
N SER A 118 -2.69 -12.12 10.85
CA SER A 118 -2.42 -10.69 10.77
C SER A 118 -3.58 -9.95 10.12
N ASP A 119 -3.93 -8.81 10.70
CA ASP A 119 -4.93 -7.88 10.19
C ASP A 119 -4.39 -6.91 9.13
N ILE A 120 -3.07 -6.88 8.94
CA ILE A 120 -2.41 -6.04 7.96
C ILE A 120 -2.58 -6.60 6.55
N SER A 121 -3.17 -5.77 5.70
CA SER A 121 -3.51 -6.05 4.31
C SER A 121 -2.42 -5.65 3.32
N ARG A 122 -1.86 -4.45 3.51
CA ARG A 122 -0.96 -3.79 2.56
C ARG A 122 0.11 -2.99 3.27
N ILE A 123 1.24 -2.82 2.57
CA ILE A 123 2.28 -1.87 2.94
C ILE A 123 2.15 -0.63 2.07
N LEU A 124 1.97 0.52 2.72
CA LEU A 124 2.12 1.84 2.15
C LEU A 124 3.53 2.35 2.46
N SER A 125 4.44 2.23 1.49
CA SER A 125 5.84 2.60 1.70
C SER A 125 6.12 4.03 1.24
N VAL A 126 6.89 4.78 2.03
CA VAL A 126 7.41 6.09 1.64
C VAL A 126 8.84 5.91 1.14
N LYS A 127 9.04 6.10 -0.17
CA LYS A 127 10.37 6.18 -0.80
C LYS A 127 10.81 7.63 -0.85
N TRP A 128 11.93 7.97 -0.23
CA TRP A 128 12.47 9.33 -0.28
C TRP A 128 13.95 9.35 -0.67
N PRO A 129 14.47 10.48 -1.18
CA PRO A 129 15.80 10.57 -1.74
C PRO A 129 16.83 10.73 -0.61
N GLY A 130 17.07 9.65 0.13
CA GLY A 130 18.00 9.55 1.25
C GLY A 130 19.17 8.58 0.98
N ASN A 131 19.67 8.58 -0.26
CA ASN A 131 20.43 7.46 -0.80
C ASN A 131 21.86 7.77 -1.25
N ASN A 132 22.38 8.97 -0.96
CA ASN A 132 23.84 9.17 -0.97
C ASN A 132 24.43 8.62 0.34
N VAL A 133 25.68 8.14 0.31
CA VAL A 133 26.36 7.57 1.49
C VAL A 133 26.51 8.60 2.63
N GLU A 134 26.36 9.88 2.32
CA GLU A 134 26.59 10.98 3.25
C GLU A 134 25.38 11.24 4.17
N TYR A 135 25.43 10.65 5.37
CA TYR A 135 24.39 10.78 6.40
C TYR A 135 24.04 12.23 6.74
N LYS A 136 25.04 13.10 6.83
CA LYS A 136 24.84 14.52 7.20
C LYS A 136 23.97 15.25 6.19
N ASP A 137 24.22 15.02 4.90
CA ASP A 137 23.46 15.65 3.82
C ASP A 137 22.04 15.12 3.77
N ASN A 138 21.85 13.81 3.93
CA ASN A 138 20.51 13.22 3.99
C ASN A 138 19.73 13.74 5.20
N LYS A 139 20.36 13.82 6.38
CA LYS A 139 19.72 14.36 7.58
C LYS A 139 19.34 15.84 7.41
N ALA A 140 20.17 16.64 6.74
CA ALA A 140 19.83 18.04 6.44
C ALA A 140 18.67 18.19 5.44
N ARG A 141 18.40 17.17 4.62
CA ARG A 141 17.28 17.16 3.67
C ARG A 141 15.96 16.74 4.29
N VAL A 142 15.96 15.96 5.37
CA VAL A 142 14.71 15.49 6.03
C VAL A 142 13.76 16.65 6.35
N PRO A 143 14.18 17.74 7.01
CA PRO A 143 13.28 18.86 7.30
C PRO A 143 12.70 19.55 6.06
N LEU A 144 13.37 19.41 4.90
CA LEU A 144 12.94 20.05 3.66
C LEU A 144 11.80 19.29 2.98
N ILE A 145 11.65 18.00 3.27
CA ILE A 145 10.59 17.15 2.72
C ILE A 145 9.52 16.78 3.75
N ALA A 146 9.85 16.86 5.05
CA ALA A 146 9.00 16.39 6.14
C ALA A 146 7.63 17.08 6.15
N ASP A 147 7.59 18.41 5.98
CA ASP A 147 6.33 19.16 6.01
C ASP A 147 5.39 18.73 4.89
N GLU A 148 5.91 18.53 3.68
CA GLU A 148 5.09 18.14 2.52
C GLU A 148 4.65 16.69 2.63
N LEU A 149 5.56 15.79 3.03
CA LEU A 149 5.24 14.39 3.29
C LEU A 149 4.16 14.25 4.39
N ASN A 150 4.27 15.01 5.47
CA ASN A 150 3.29 15.01 6.55
C ASN A 150 1.90 15.44 6.07
N LYS A 151 1.80 16.45 5.20
CA LYS A 151 0.52 16.84 4.59
C LYS A 151 -0.07 15.71 3.77
N ILE A 152 0.74 15.06 2.93
CA ILE A 152 0.29 13.93 2.10
C ILE A 152 -0.17 12.75 2.96
N LEU A 153 0.60 12.36 3.98
CA LEU A 153 0.23 11.27 4.87
C LEU A 153 -1.07 11.58 5.65
N LEU A 154 -1.20 12.80 6.18
CA LEU A 154 -2.42 13.23 6.86
C LEU A 154 -3.63 13.26 5.91
N GLU A 155 -3.44 13.68 4.67
CA GLU A 155 -4.50 13.69 3.66
C GLU A 155 -4.95 12.26 3.32
N ILE A 156 -4.02 11.32 3.12
CA ILE A 156 -4.33 9.91 2.92
C ILE A 156 -5.15 9.36 4.09
N VAL A 157 -4.68 9.55 5.32
CA VAL A 157 -5.37 9.06 6.52
C VAL A 157 -6.78 9.66 6.61
N ARG A 158 -6.93 10.96 6.37
CA ARG A 158 -8.24 11.64 6.43
C ARG A 158 -9.21 11.14 5.37
N GLN A 159 -8.75 10.98 4.14
CA GLN A 159 -9.62 10.51 3.06
C GLN A 159 -10.06 9.07 3.31
N VAL A 160 -9.16 8.20 3.78
CA VAL A 160 -9.51 6.82 4.16
C VAL A 160 -10.52 6.80 5.30
N GLN A 161 -10.27 7.55 6.39
CA GLN A 161 -11.22 7.67 7.50
C GLN A 161 -12.58 8.24 7.06
N LEU A 162 -12.60 9.17 6.09
CA LEU A 162 -13.83 9.69 5.54
C LEU A 162 -14.63 8.60 4.83
N VAL A 163 -13.96 7.73 4.06
CA VAL A 163 -14.63 6.57 3.42
C VAL A 163 -15.19 5.62 4.47
N ASP A 164 -14.42 5.30 5.52
CA ASP A 164 -14.86 4.41 6.60
C ASP A 164 -16.09 4.95 7.34
N ILE A 165 -16.17 6.27 7.58
CA ILE A 165 -17.36 6.91 8.18
C ILE A 165 -18.62 6.64 7.35
N PHE A 166 -18.50 6.57 6.03
CA PHE A 166 -19.62 6.29 5.13
C PHE A 166 -19.86 4.79 4.89
N ASN A 167 -18.95 3.92 5.33
CA ASN A 167 -19.04 2.47 5.19
C ASN A 167 -18.98 1.76 6.56
N PRO A 168 -20.11 1.54 7.25
CA PRO A 168 -20.11 1.00 8.61
C PRO A 168 -19.65 -0.47 8.72
N PHE A 169 -19.42 -1.15 7.60
CA PHE A 169 -18.97 -2.54 7.55
C PHE A 169 -17.45 -2.67 7.32
N PHE A 170 -16.77 -1.55 7.12
CA PHE A 170 -15.36 -1.52 6.77
C PHE A 170 -14.67 -0.39 7.55
N SER A 171 -13.63 -0.73 8.29
CA SER A 171 -12.84 0.24 9.07
C SER A 171 -11.38 -0.02 8.76
N THR A 172 -10.65 0.98 8.32
CA THR A 172 -9.24 0.86 7.96
C THR A 172 -8.40 1.52 9.03
N GLU A 173 -7.56 0.76 9.72
CA GLU A 173 -6.58 1.33 10.65
C GLU A 173 -5.20 1.43 10.00
N PHE A 174 -4.37 2.32 10.55
CA PHE A 174 -3.01 2.55 10.09
C PHE A 174 -2.00 2.24 11.19
N ASP A 175 -1.08 1.33 10.90
CA ASP A 175 0.13 1.13 11.67
C ASP A 175 1.30 1.88 11.05
N LEU A 176 2.29 2.25 11.85
CA LEU A 176 3.48 2.96 11.38
C LEU A 176 4.76 2.29 11.87
N ILE A 177 5.62 1.94 10.91
CA ILE A 177 7.02 1.62 11.16
C ILE A 177 7.89 2.65 10.45
N ALA A 178 8.69 3.36 11.24
CA ALA A 178 9.70 4.27 10.74
C ALA A 178 11.09 3.79 11.17
N HIS A 179 12.02 3.76 10.21
CA HIS A 179 13.36 3.22 10.42
C HIS A 179 14.44 4.29 10.25
N SER A 180 15.38 4.38 11.20
CA SER A 180 16.56 5.27 11.12
C SER A 180 16.13 6.72 10.82
N LEU A 181 16.62 7.34 9.74
CA LEU A 181 16.22 8.70 9.33
C LEU A 181 14.73 8.85 9.02
N GLY A 182 13.97 7.77 8.81
CA GLY A 182 12.52 7.85 8.68
C GLY A 182 11.80 8.25 9.98
N ASN A 183 12.50 8.23 11.13
CA ASN A 183 11.98 8.68 12.43
C ASN A 183 12.18 10.18 12.68
N GLU A 184 12.98 10.85 11.86
CA GLU A 184 13.34 12.26 12.02
C GLU A 184 12.33 13.15 11.30
#